data_AF-A0A3G4W5P7-F1
#
_entry.id   AF-A0A3G4W5P7-F1
#
_cell.length_a   1.000
_cell.length_b   1.000
_cell.length_c   1.000
_cell.angle_alpha   90.00
_cell.angle_beta   90.00
_cell.angle_gamma   90.00
#
_symmetry.space_group_name_H-M   'P 1'
#
loop_
_entity.id
_entity.type
_entity.pdbx_description
1 polymer ?
#
loop_
_entity_poly.entity_id
_entity_poly.type
_entity_poly.pdbx_seq_one_letter_code
_entity_poly.pdbx_strand_id
1 'polypeptide(L)'
;MNTAHLIHRAAPLTRIRPFHPDWVPAGGHILLRTGIYFDVVTIRSELGQQIADRLIQLFDCHPGGIYQRASGSGAVYFVTPPSTADQFTWPPGTLHCGAKKSELVEVPALDSAPDPWSWLSLPTRRREFVDCARLHDLIVRSRDTVAALCPARRTRQSGRQSVQRPASAARDGPDVGVAYSYTRQP
;
A
#
# COMPACT_ATOMS: atom_id res chain seq x y z
N MET A 1 -32.05 -43.73 49.81
CA MET A 1 -32.13 -43.17 48.45
C MET A 1 -32.42 -41.69 48.56
N ASN A 2 -31.44 -40.82 48.30
CA ASN A 2 -31.70 -39.38 48.18
C ASN A 2 -30.73 -38.79 47.15
N THR A 3 -31.30 -38.31 46.04
CA THR A 3 -30.60 -37.85 44.84
C THR A 3 -30.40 -36.34 44.97
N ALA A 4 -29.20 -35.90 45.36
CA ALA A 4 -28.86 -34.48 45.38
C ALA A 4 -28.26 -34.07 44.03
N HIS A 5 -28.98 -33.17 43.36
CA HIS A 5 -28.63 -32.55 42.07
C HIS A 5 -27.21 -31.95 42.06
N LEU A 6 -26.35 -32.48 41.21
CA LEU A 6 -25.11 -31.82 40.77
C LEU A 6 -25.48 -30.68 39.81
N ILE A 7 -25.56 -29.46 40.33
CA ILE A 7 -25.57 -28.25 39.51
C ILE A 7 -24.16 -28.08 38.95
N HIS A 8 -23.95 -28.51 37.70
CA HIS A 8 -22.78 -28.10 36.93
C HIS A 8 -22.84 -26.59 36.74
N ARG A 9 -22.07 -25.86 37.57
CA ARG A 9 -21.70 -24.47 37.32
C ARG A 9 -20.94 -24.46 36.00
N ALA A 10 -21.60 -24.06 34.91
CA ALA A 10 -20.92 -23.73 33.67
C ALA A 10 -19.89 -22.64 33.98
N ALA A 11 -18.61 -22.91 33.73
CA ALA A 11 -17.57 -21.90 33.81
C ALA A 11 -17.97 -20.71 32.91
N PRO A 12 -17.78 -19.46 33.35
CA PRO A 12 -18.03 -18.33 32.47
C PRO A 12 -17.17 -18.53 31.22
N LEU A 13 -17.80 -18.53 30.04
CA LEU A 13 -17.07 -18.46 28.77
C LEU A 13 -16.17 -17.24 28.90
N THR A 14 -14.87 -17.47 29.05
CA THR A 14 -13.86 -16.41 28.99
C THR A 14 -14.09 -15.72 27.67
N ARG A 15 -14.70 -14.53 27.73
CA ARG A 15 -14.93 -13.69 26.58
C ARG A 15 -13.52 -13.32 26.11
N ILE A 16 -12.99 -14.06 25.13
CA ILE A 16 -11.69 -13.79 24.54
C ILE A 16 -11.81 -12.36 24.02
N ARG A 17 -11.14 -11.42 24.69
CA ARG A 17 -11.06 -10.05 24.18
C ARG A 17 -10.24 -10.14 22.90
N PRO A 18 -10.77 -9.70 21.76
CA PRO A 18 -9.99 -9.59 20.54
C PRO A 18 -8.75 -8.77 20.84
N PHE A 19 -7.61 -9.16 20.25
CA PHE A 19 -6.41 -8.35 20.36
C PHE A 19 -6.69 -6.98 19.74
N HIS A 20 -6.42 -5.92 20.49
CA HIS A 20 -6.58 -4.55 20.07
C HIS A 20 -5.23 -3.85 20.28
N PRO A 21 -4.49 -3.53 19.20
CA PRO A 21 -3.21 -2.85 19.31
C PRO A 21 -3.37 -1.42 19.82
N ASP A 22 -2.37 -0.93 20.56
CA ASP A 22 -2.40 0.42 21.17
C ASP A 22 -2.51 1.56 20.14
N TRP A 23 -2.09 1.32 18.88
CA TRP A 23 -2.18 2.30 17.79
C TRP A 23 -3.50 2.26 17.02
N VAL A 24 -4.38 1.30 17.29
CA VAL A 24 -5.72 1.25 16.67
C VAL A 24 -6.69 2.00 17.59
N PRO A 25 -7.54 2.91 17.09
CA PRO A 25 -8.51 3.57 17.95
C PRO A 25 -9.59 2.59 18.42
N ALA A 26 -10.23 2.93 19.55
CA ALA A 26 -11.36 2.15 20.08
C ALA A 26 -12.66 2.32 19.27
N GLY A 27 -12.74 3.35 18.43
CA GLY A 27 -13.89 3.62 17.55
C GLY A 27 -13.57 4.72 16.52
N GLY A 28 -14.28 4.72 15.39
CA GLY A 28 -14.09 5.72 14.33
C GLY A 28 -12.75 5.58 13.62
N HIS A 29 -12.08 6.71 13.34
CA HIS A 29 -10.73 6.73 12.79
C HIS A 29 -9.92 7.85 13.44
N ILE A 30 -8.60 7.70 13.45
CA ILE A 30 -7.66 8.73 13.93
C ILE A 30 -6.55 8.93 12.91
N LEU A 31 -5.93 10.12 12.92
CA LEU A 31 -4.71 10.37 12.16
C LEU A 31 -3.50 10.05 13.04
N LEU A 32 -2.64 9.13 12.58
CA LEU A 32 -1.40 8.79 13.24
C LEU A 32 -0.20 9.11 12.36
N ARG A 33 0.89 9.56 12.99
CA ARG A 33 2.15 9.83 12.29
C ARG A 33 2.93 8.53 12.11
N THR A 34 3.30 8.23 10.86
CA THR A 34 4.14 7.07 10.54
C THR A 34 5.56 7.24 11.05
N GLY A 35 6.26 6.13 11.26
CA GLY A 35 7.62 6.09 11.81
C GLY A 35 7.70 6.09 13.34
N ILE A 36 6.58 6.31 14.04
CA ILE A 36 6.51 6.23 15.52
C ILE A 36 5.94 4.87 15.95
N TYR A 37 4.66 4.65 15.67
CA TYR A 37 3.97 3.41 16.05
C TYR A 37 4.14 2.31 15.00
N PHE A 38 4.17 2.71 13.73
CA PHE A 38 4.28 1.82 12.59
C PHE A 38 4.71 2.61 11.36
N ASP A 39 5.13 1.88 10.33
CA ASP A 39 5.31 2.39 8.98
C ASP A 39 4.14 1.93 8.11
N VAL A 40 3.88 2.63 7.01
CA VAL A 40 2.85 2.24 6.04
C VAL A 40 3.44 2.09 4.66
N VAL A 41 3.06 1.00 4.00
CA VAL A 41 3.26 0.81 2.57
C VAL A 41 1.89 0.84 1.90
N THR A 42 1.76 1.65 0.86
CA THR A 42 0.50 1.84 0.14
C THR A 42 0.67 1.43 -1.31
N ILE A 43 -0.20 0.54 -1.76
CA ILE A 43 -0.28 0.13 -3.17
C ILE A 43 -1.65 0.56 -3.69
N ARG A 44 -1.65 1.36 -4.75
CA ARG A 44 -2.85 1.73 -5.48
C ARG A 44 -3.08 0.71 -6.60
N SER A 45 -4.33 0.54 -7.02
CA SER A 45 -4.80 -0.43 -8.04
C SER A 45 -5.12 -1.82 -7.51
N GLU A 46 -5.69 -2.64 -8.39
CA GLU A 46 -6.00 -4.05 -8.18
C GLU A 46 -4.79 -4.89 -7.73
N LEU A 47 -3.57 -4.47 -8.07
CA LEU A 47 -2.34 -5.10 -7.58
C LEU A 47 -2.28 -5.09 -6.04
N GLY A 48 -2.74 -4.02 -5.39
CA GLY A 48 -2.77 -3.94 -3.93
C GLY A 48 -3.64 -5.03 -3.31
N GLN A 49 -4.84 -5.25 -3.88
CA GLN A 49 -5.74 -6.31 -3.44
C GLN A 49 -5.13 -7.70 -3.67
N GLN A 50 -4.55 -7.94 -4.86
CA GLN A 50 -3.91 -9.23 -5.17
C GLN A 50 -2.75 -9.54 -4.21
N ILE A 51 -1.94 -8.53 -3.86
CA ILE A 51 -0.85 -8.68 -2.88
C ILE A 51 -1.41 -8.97 -1.48
N ALA A 52 -2.48 -8.29 -1.07
CA ALA A 52 -3.17 -8.55 0.19
C ALA A 52 -3.70 -9.99 0.25
N ASP A 53 -4.45 -10.43 -0.76
CA ASP A 53 -4.99 -11.79 -0.84
C ASP A 53 -3.87 -12.83 -0.77
N ARG A 54 -2.75 -12.58 -1.45
CA ARG A 54 -1.60 -13.49 -1.42
C ARG A 54 -0.93 -13.54 -0.05
N LEU A 55 -0.77 -12.41 0.63
CA LEU A 55 -0.26 -12.37 2.00
C LEU A 55 -1.20 -13.09 2.97
N ILE A 56 -2.51 -12.87 2.85
CA ILE A 56 -3.54 -13.54 3.64
C ILE A 56 -3.41 -15.06 3.49
N GLN A 57 -3.29 -15.56 2.26
CA GLN A 57 -3.08 -16.99 2.00
C GLN A 57 -1.76 -17.52 2.57
N LEU A 58 -0.66 -16.77 2.46
CA LEU A 58 0.66 -17.19 2.93
C LEU A 58 0.78 -17.26 4.45
N PHE A 59 -0.06 -16.51 5.17
CA PHE A 59 0.01 -16.39 6.63
C PHE A 59 -1.23 -16.92 7.33
N ASP A 60 -1.89 -17.93 6.75
CA ASP A 60 -3.06 -18.60 7.32
C ASP A 60 -4.13 -17.60 7.78
N CYS A 61 -4.42 -16.62 6.92
CA CYS A 61 -5.34 -15.49 7.13
C CYS A 61 -4.91 -14.42 8.14
N HIS A 62 -3.66 -14.45 8.63
CA HIS A 62 -3.18 -13.50 9.65
C HIS A 62 -1.86 -12.81 9.26
N PRO A 63 -1.77 -12.11 8.10
CA PRO A 63 -0.54 -11.45 7.67
C PRO A 63 -0.15 -10.23 8.52
N GLY A 64 -1.04 -9.73 9.38
CA GLY A 64 -0.89 -8.45 10.08
C GLY A 64 -1.98 -7.46 9.70
N GLY A 65 -1.88 -6.22 10.17
CA GLY A 65 -2.84 -5.17 9.83
C GLY A 65 -2.82 -4.79 8.34
N ILE A 66 -3.92 -5.07 7.63
CA ILE A 66 -4.14 -4.65 6.26
C ILE A 66 -5.55 -4.05 6.15
N TYR A 67 -5.64 -2.82 5.67
CA TYR A 67 -6.92 -2.15 5.47
C TYR A 67 -6.94 -1.39 4.15
N GLN A 68 -8.14 -1.09 3.68
CA GLN A 68 -8.36 -0.33 2.46
C GLN A 68 -9.49 0.66 2.64
N ARG A 69 -9.47 1.71 1.82
CA ARG A 69 -10.58 2.63 1.74
C ARG A 69 -11.65 2.03 0.82
N ALA A 70 -12.87 1.84 1.31
CA ALA A 70 -13.97 1.21 0.58
C ALA A 70 -14.44 2.03 -0.63
N SER A 71 -14.24 3.35 -0.61
CA SER A 71 -14.63 4.26 -1.68
C SER A 71 -13.43 5.03 -2.26
N GLY A 72 -13.37 5.13 -3.60
CA GLY A 72 -12.57 6.12 -4.33
C GLY A 72 -11.23 5.63 -4.89
N SER A 73 -10.27 5.23 -4.05
CA SER A 73 -8.86 5.13 -4.47
C SER A 73 -8.37 3.71 -4.82
N GLY A 74 -9.06 2.66 -4.34
CA GLY A 74 -8.58 1.28 -4.40
C GLY A 74 -7.18 1.11 -3.78
N ALA A 75 -6.81 1.98 -2.84
CA ALA A 75 -5.53 1.94 -2.17
C ALA A 75 -5.61 0.96 -0.99
N VAL A 76 -4.67 0.02 -0.98
CA VAL A 76 -4.48 -0.93 0.12
C VAL A 76 -3.29 -0.48 0.96
N TYR A 77 -3.51 -0.42 2.26
CA TYR A 77 -2.56 0.03 3.28
C TYR A 77 -2.06 -1.18 4.05
N PHE A 78 -0.76 -1.41 3.98
CA PHE A 78 -0.07 -2.47 4.72
C PHE A 78 0.66 -1.84 5.90
N VAL A 79 0.25 -2.19 7.12
CA VAL A 79 0.86 -1.68 8.35
C VAL A 79 2.08 -2.53 8.66
N THR A 80 3.25 -1.92 8.68
CA THR A 80 4.54 -2.59 8.90
C THR A 80 5.21 -2.08 10.18
N PRO A 81 6.15 -2.82 10.78
CA PRO A 81 6.82 -2.35 11.99
C PRO A 81 7.53 -1.01 11.73
N PRO A 82 7.65 -0.13 12.74
CA PRO A 82 8.27 1.17 12.57
C PRO A 82 9.72 1.04 12.08
N SER A 83 10.15 1.97 11.22
CA SER A 83 11.49 2.02 10.61
C SER A 83 11.87 0.82 9.72
N THR A 84 10.92 -0.03 9.32
CA THR A 84 11.19 -1.16 8.42
C THR A 84 10.94 -0.83 6.96
N ALA A 85 9.97 0.02 6.65
CA ALA A 85 9.66 0.38 5.27
C ALA A 85 10.82 1.15 4.60
N ASP A 86 11.57 1.93 5.38
CA ASP A 86 12.73 2.71 4.92
C ASP A 86 13.97 1.87 4.60
N GLN A 87 13.94 0.56 4.86
CA GLN A 87 15.04 -0.37 4.58
C GLN A 87 14.99 -0.92 3.14
N PHE A 88 13.87 -0.72 2.45
CA PHE A 88 13.63 -1.28 1.13
C PHE A 88 13.59 -0.20 0.05
N THR A 89 14.11 -0.55 -1.13
CA THR A 89 13.86 0.22 -2.36
C THR A 89 12.57 -0.28 -2.97
N TRP A 90 11.49 0.48 -2.80
CA TRP A 90 10.17 0.09 -3.27
C TRP A 90 10.04 0.25 -4.79
N PRO A 91 9.43 -0.72 -5.49
CA PRO A 91 9.16 -0.59 -6.92
C PRO A 91 8.23 0.61 -7.23
N PRO A 92 8.31 1.22 -8.43
CA PRO A 92 7.43 2.33 -8.84
C PRO A 92 5.93 2.13 -8.55
N GLY A 93 5.17 3.13 -8.14
CA GLY A 93 3.73 2.94 -7.86
C GLY A 93 3.42 2.21 -6.53
N THR A 94 4.45 1.81 -5.79
CA THR A 94 4.36 1.58 -4.34
C THR A 94 4.79 2.85 -3.62
N LEU A 95 3.93 3.36 -2.75
CA LEU A 95 4.23 4.47 -1.85
C LEU A 95 4.60 3.89 -0.48
N HIS A 96 5.49 4.55 0.25
CA HIS A 96 5.79 4.19 1.63
C HIS A 96 5.99 5.46 2.45
N CYS A 97 5.51 5.40 3.69
CA CYS A 97 5.66 6.44 4.69
C CYS A 97 6.24 5.78 5.94
N GLY A 98 7.53 6.04 6.21
CA GLY A 98 8.29 5.51 7.34
C GLY A 98 8.89 6.63 8.19
N ALA A 99 9.89 6.33 9.01
CA ALA A 99 10.58 7.33 9.84
C ALA A 99 11.27 8.43 9.01
N LYS A 100 11.86 8.08 7.85
CA LYS A 100 12.52 9.05 6.95
C LYS A 100 11.53 9.87 6.13
N LYS A 101 10.29 9.39 5.99
CA LYS A 101 9.20 10.01 5.22
C LYS A 101 7.91 9.94 6.03
N SER A 102 7.90 10.60 7.18
CA SER A 102 6.76 10.53 8.09
C SER A 102 5.58 11.32 7.54
N GLU A 103 4.40 10.71 7.52
CA GLU A 103 3.14 11.33 7.10
C GLU A 103 2.04 11.01 8.11
N LEU A 104 0.96 11.80 8.12
CA LEU A 104 -0.25 11.45 8.85
C LEU A 104 -1.10 10.51 8.00
N VAL A 105 -1.42 9.34 8.56
CA VAL A 105 -2.26 8.33 7.91
C VAL A 105 -3.51 8.09 8.74
N GLU A 106 -4.64 7.91 8.05
CA GLU A 106 -5.91 7.55 8.66
C GLU A 106 -5.87 6.08 9.09
N VAL A 107 -6.15 5.81 10.36
CA VAL A 107 -6.24 4.47 10.95
C VAL A 107 -7.67 4.24 11.42
N PRO A 108 -8.38 3.24 10.86
CA PRO A 108 -9.73 2.89 11.30
C PRO A 108 -9.71 2.05 12.57
N ALA A 109 -10.75 2.15 13.39
CA ALA A 109 -11.00 1.20 14.48
C ALA A 109 -11.30 -0.20 13.92
N LEU A 110 -11.07 -1.25 14.71
CA LEU A 110 -11.30 -2.64 14.30
C LEU A 110 -12.78 -2.94 14.02
N ASP A 111 -13.68 -2.23 14.70
CA ASP A 111 -15.14 -2.36 14.61
C ASP A 111 -15.78 -1.27 13.74
N SER A 112 -14.97 -0.51 12.99
CA SER A 112 -15.48 0.52 12.10
C SER A 112 -16.47 -0.10 11.10
N ALA A 113 -17.57 0.61 10.84
CA ALA A 113 -18.42 0.30 9.71
C ALA A 113 -17.57 0.27 8.43
N PRO A 114 -17.89 -0.59 7.45
CA PRO A 114 -17.07 -0.82 6.26
C PRO A 114 -16.89 0.43 5.37
N ASP A 115 -17.60 1.52 5.64
CA ASP A 115 -17.46 2.80 4.96
C ASP A 115 -17.02 3.87 5.98
N PRO A 116 -15.92 4.62 5.73
CA PRO A 116 -15.06 4.62 4.54
C PRO A 116 -13.96 3.57 4.52
N TRP A 117 -13.82 2.73 5.55
CA TRP A 117 -12.68 1.83 5.72
C TRP A 117 -13.10 0.38 5.92
N SER A 118 -12.37 -0.52 5.28
CA SER A 118 -12.54 -1.97 5.45
C SER A 118 -11.21 -2.63 5.79
N TRP A 119 -11.22 -3.46 6.83
CA TRP A 119 -10.09 -4.32 7.17
C TRP A 119 -10.10 -5.56 6.28
N LEU A 120 -9.02 -5.76 5.52
CA LEU A 120 -8.80 -6.98 4.75
C LEU A 120 -8.17 -8.07 5.63
N SER A 121 -7.37 -7.67 6.61
CA SER A 121 -6.79 -8.53 7.64
C SER A 121 -6.61 -7.75 8.93
N LEU A 122 -7.15 -8.28 10.03
CA LEU A 122 -7.00 -7.67 11.34
C LEU A 122 -5.61 -7.96 11.92
N PRO A 123 -4.99 -7.00 12.63
CA PRO A 123 -3.81 -7.28 13.42
C PRO A 123 -4.14 -8.30 14.52
N THR A 124 -3.20 -9.20 14.82
CA THR A 124 -3.32 -10.19 15.89
C THR A 124 -2.17 -10.08 16.86
N ARG A 125 -2.33 -10.66 18.07
CA ARG A 125 -1.25 -10.68 19.06
C ARG A 125 0.02 -11.36 18.56
N ARG A 126 -0.10 -12.31 17.62
CA ARG A 126 1.04 -13.02 17.03
C ARG A 126 1.66 -12.25 15.86
N ARG A 127 0.84 -11.50 15.12
CA ARG A 127 1.22 -10.72 13.94
C ARG A 127 0.39 -9.46 13.94
N GLU A 128 0.93 -8.45 14.59
CA GLU A 128 0.34 -7.12 14.61
C GLU A 128 0.63 -6.40 13.29
N PHE A 129 1.85 -6.58 12.78
CA PHE A 129 2.34 -5.94 11.58
C PHE A 129 2.58 -6.94 10.44
N VAL A 130 2.47 -6.44 9.22
CA VAL A 130 2.89 -7.12 8.00
C VAL A 130 4.40 -7.22 7.95
N ASP A 131 4.90 -8.41 7.62
CA ASP A 131 6.32 -8.64 7.37
C ASP A 131 6.76 -7.86 6.12
N CYS A 132 7.60 -6.84 6.35
CA CYS A 132 8.02 -5.90 5.33
C CYS A 132 8.86 -6.55 4.22
N ALA A 133 9.71 -7.53 4.57
CA ALA A 133 10.53 -8.26 3.60
C ALA A 133 9.65 -9.14 2.70
N ARG A 134 8.67 -9.82 3.28
CA ARG A 134 7.74 -10.66 2.53
C ARG A 134 6.81 -9.85 1.63
N LEU A 135 6.37 -8.69 2.10
CA LEU A 135 5.63 -7.73 1.28
C LEU A 135 6.47 -7.27 0.09
N HIS A 136 7.72 -6.84 0.33
CA HIS A 136 8.62 -6.39 -0.73
C HIS A 136 8.87 -7.47 -1.79
N ASP A 137 9.22 -8.69 -1.36
CA ASP A 137 9.44 -9.84 -2.24
C ASP A 137 8.25 -10.11 -3.16
N LEU A 138 7.02 -10.06 -2.61
CA LEU A 138 5.80 -10.29 -3.39
C LEU A 138 5.57 -9.19 -4.41
N ILE A 139 5.76 -7.92 -4.03
CA ILE A 139 5.58 -6.80 -4.96
C ILE A 139 6.59 -6.92 -6.11
N VAL A 140 7.86 -7.20 -5.85
CA VAL A 140 8.88 -7.35 -6.90
C VAL A 140 8.48 -8.47 -7.87
N ARG A 141 8.14 -9.67 -7.36
CA ARG A 141 7.77 -10.83 -8.18
C ARG A 141 6.50 -10.62 -9.01
N SER A 142 5.49 -9.97 -8.44
CA SER A 142 4.23 -9.72 -9.15
C SER A 142 4.44 -8.78 -10.33
N ARG A 143 5.43 -7.90 -10.28
CA ARG A 143 5.75 -6.99 -11.40
C ARG A 143 6.53 -7.67 -12.50
N ASP A 144 7.44 -8.57 -12.16
CA ASP A 144 8.12 -9.41 -13.14
C ASP A 144 7.09 -10.25 -13.92
N THR A 145 6.05 -10.71 -13.24
CA THR A 145 4.97 -11.49 -13.86
C THR A 145 4.14 -10.62 -14.83
N VAL A 146 3.74 -9.42 -14.44
CA VAL A 146 3.00 -8.50 -15.35
C VAL A 146 3.88 -8.01 -16.51
N ALA A 147 5.16 -7.73 -16.27
CA ALA A 147 6.12 -7.36 -17.32
C ALA A 147 6.40 -8.52 -18.29
N ALA A 148 6.45 -9.76 -17.79
CA ALA A 148 6.62 -10.96 -18.61
C ALA A 148 5.37 -11.29 -19.45
N LEU A 149 4.17 -11.02 -18.92
CA LEU A 149 2.90 -11.21 -19.63
C LEU A 149 2.62 -10.10 -20.66
N CYS A 150 3.21 -8.92 -20.49
CA CYS A 150 3.17 -7.81 -21.45
C CYS A 150 4.57 -7.46 -21.98
N PRO A 151 5.16 -8.26 -22.89
CA PRO A 151 6.38 -7.88 -23.59
C PRO A 151 6.06 -6.81 -24.65
N ALA A 152 5.78 -5.59 -24.21
CA ALA A 152 5.50 -4.48 -25.13
C ALA A 152 6.80 -4.06 -25.86
N ARG A 153 6.89 -4.52 -27.12
CA ARG A 153 7.62 -3.94 -28.27
C ARG A 153 9.01 -3.36 -27.98
N ARG A 154 10.01 -4.22 -28.10
CA ARG A 154 11.36 -3.80 -28.50
C ARG A 154 11.29 -3.36 -29.97
N THR A 155 10.87 -2.12 -30.23
CA THR A 155 10.95 -1.53 -31.57
C THR A 155 12.42 -1.50 -31.96
N ARG A 156 12.79 -2.30 -32.96
CA ARG A 156 14.09 -2.29 -33.62
C ARG A 156 14.47 -0.84 -33.96
N GLN A 157 15.43 -0.28 -33.24
CA GLN A 157 16.26 0.79 -33.78
C GLN A 157 17.29 0.12 -34.70
N SER A 158 16.81 -0.41 -35.83
CA SER A 158 17.65 -0.88 -36.92
C SER A 158 18.16 0.36 -37.64
N GLY A 159 19.47 0.51 -37.66
CA GLY A 159 20.17 1.65 -38.22
C GLY A 159 19.70 2.02 -39.63
N ARG A 160 19.57 3.32 -39.86
CA ARG A 160 19.82 3.91 -41.16
C ARG A 160 21.17 4.61 -41.08
N GLN A 161 22.16 3.97 -41.69
CA GLN A 161 23.42 4.57 -42.04
C GLN A 161 23.20 5.79 -42.93
N SER A 162 24.04 6.78 -42.63
CA SER A 162 24.47 7.95 -43.38
C SER A 162 24.37 7.85 -44.91
N VAL A 163 23.83 8.89 -45.53
CA VAL A 163 24.24 9.35 -46.86
C VAL A 163 24.61 10.83 -46.74
N GLN A 164 25.85 11.15 -47.11
CA GLN A 164 26.45 12.48 -47.06
C GLN A 164 26.26 13.28 -48.36
N ARG A 165 26.03 14.59 -48.18
CA ARG A 165 26.40 15.78 -49.01
C ARG A 165 25.63 16.05 -50.33
N PRO A 166 25.68 17.30 -50.88
CA PRO A 166 26.41 18.52 -50.47
C PRO A 166 25.55 19.80 -50.33
N ALA A 167 26.24 20.91 -50.01
CA ALA A 167 25.78 22.25 -49.65
C ALA A 167 25.21 23.11 -50.79
N SER A 168 24.34 24.09 -50.46
CA SER A 168 24.43 25.47 -50.95
C SER A 168 23.49 26.46 -50.22
N ALA A 169 24.10 27.52 -49.69
CA ALA A 169 23.72 28.93 -49.60
C ALA A 169 22.28 29.43 -49.33
N ALA A 170 22.20 30.22 -48.24
CA ALA A 170 21.69 31.59 -48.12
C ALA A 170 20.16 31.89 -48.12
N ARG A 171 19.64 32.44 -46.99
CA ARG A 171 19.35 33.88 -46.77
C ARG A 171 18.48 34.14 -45.52
N ASP A 172 18.91 35.17 -44.78
CA ASP A 172 18.19 36.18 -43.97
C ASP A 172 16.82 35.94 -43.30
N GLY A 173 16.81 36.18 -41.98
CA GLY A 173 15.92 37.15 -41.32
C GLY A 173 14.59 36.66 -40.71
N PRO A 174 13.95 37.46 -39.82
CA PRO A 174 14.25 37.41 -38.38
C PRO A 174 13.03 37.15 -37.46
N ASP A 175 13.36 36.80 -36.22
CA ASP A 175 12.77 37.19 -34.93
C ASP A 175 11.24 37.31 -34.77
N VAL A 176 10.64 36.40 -33.99
CA VAL A 176 9.47 36.69 -33.14
C VAL A 176 9.56 35.88 -31.85
N GLY A 177 9.99 36.52 -30.77
CA GLY A 177 9.85 36.03 -29.40
C GLY A 177 8.38 35.95 -28.97
N VAL A 178 7.96 34.79 -28.48
CA VAL A 178 6.63 34.60 -27.87
C VAL A 178 6.75 34.82 -26.37
N ALA A 179 6.21 35.95 -25.89
CA ALA A 179 6.03 36.24 -24.48
C ALA A 179 4.82 35.48 -23.93
N TYR A 180 5.01 34.81 -22.79
CA TYR A 180 3.93 34.19 -22.02
C TYR A 180 3.27 35.23 -21.11
N SER A 181 1.98 35.50 -21.33
CA SER A 181 1.15 36.32 -20.44
C SER A 181 0.40 35.41 -19.46
N TYR A 182 0.68 35.54 -18.16
CA TYR A 182 -0.16 34.98 -17.10
C TYR A 182 -1.18 36.05 -16.68
N THR A 183 -2.45 35.84 -17.00
CA THR A 183 -3.57 36.58 -16.43
C THR A 183 -3.94 36.03 -15.05
N ARG A 184 -3.93 36.91 -14.06
CA ARG A 184 -4.41 36.70 -12.68
C ARG A 184 -5.64 37.58 -12.49
N GLN A 185 -6.78 37.01 -12.16
CA GLN A 185 -8.01 37.70 -11.75
C GLN A 185 -8.90 36.73 -10.97
N PRO A 186 -9.84 37.23 -10.15
CA PRO A 186 -9.68 38.16 -9.03
C PRO A 186 -9.82 37.45 -7.68
#